data_AF-A0A2S4N5K4-F1
#
_entry.id   AF-A0A2S4N5K4-F1
#
_cell.length_a   1.000
_cell.length_b   1.000
_cell.length_c   1.000
_cell.angle_alpha   90.00
_cell.angle_beta   90.00
_cell.angle_gamma   90.00
#
_symmetry.space_group_name_H-M   'P 1'
#
loop_
_entity.id
_entity.type
_entity.pdbx_description
1 polymer ?
#
loop_
_entity_poly.entity_id
_entity_poly.type
_entity_poly.pdbx_seq_one_letter_code
_entity_poly.pdbx_strand_id
1 'polypeptide(L)'
;MTKPNNAYCLVMKFSKFLFVFFLMSKLSYSQEILPVYSDYLSDNYYLLHPSMAGASSCTKIRLTARQQWFGQDKAPALQTFSINGMAG
;
A
#
# COMPACT_ATOMS: atom_id res chain seq x y z
N MET A 1 -39.34 -2.94 44.95
CA MET A 1 -38.39 -3.20 43.84
C MET A 1 -39.19 -3.49 42.58
N THR A 2 -39.37 -2.49 41.71
CA THR A 2 -40.06 -2.63 40.43
C THR A 2 -39.14 -3.32 39.42
N LYS A 3 -39.63 -4.39 38.80
CA LYS A 3 -38.88 -5.15 37.78
C LYS A 3 -38.59 -4.21 36.60
N PRO A 4 -37.34 -4.10 36.10
CA PRO A 4 -37.06 -3.22 34.98
C PRO A 4 -37.86 -3.66 33.75
N ASN A 5 -38.52 -2.72 33.11
CA ASN A 5 -39.35 -2.95 31.92
C ASN A 5 -38.52 -3.61 30.80
N ASN A 6 -39.10 -4.58 30.09
CA ASN A 6 -38.42 -5.39 29.07
C ASN A 6 -37.73 -4.54 27.98
N ALA A 7 -38.33 -3.40 27.64
CA ALA A 7 -37.77 -2.43 26.70
C ALA A 7 -36.41 -1.87 27.15
N TYR A 8 -36.24 -1.52 28.43
CA TYR A 8 -34.96 -1.02 28.95
C TYR A 8 -33.89 -2.11 28.98
N CYS A 9 -34.29 -3.36 29.27
CA CYS A 9 -33.37 -4.50 29.21
C CYS A 9 -32.87 -4.74 27.77
N LEU A 10 -33.75 -4.59 26.78
CA LEU A 10 -33.42 -4.72 25.36
C LEU A 10 -32.47 -3.60 24.89
N VAL A 11 -32.77 -2.34 25.23
CA VAL A 11 -31.90 -1.18 24.91
C VAL A 11 -30.52 -1.35 25.53
N MET A 12 -30.45 -1.82 26.78
CA MET A 12 -29.17 -2.04 27.46
C MET A 12 -28.37 -3.20 26.86
N LYS A 13 -29.03 -4.25 26.34
CA LYS A 13 -28.37 -5.32 25.57
C LYS A 13 -27.85 -4.83 24.23
N PHE A 14 -28.63 -4.02 23.51
CA PHE A 14 -28.23 -3.43 22.23
C PHE A 14 -27.06 -2.47 22.38
N SER A 15 -27.07 -1.61 23.40
CA SER A 15 -25.95 -0.70 23.71
C SER A 15 -24.65 -1.46 24.01
N LYS A 16 -24.73 -2.55 24.78
CA LYS A 16 -23.57 -3.42 25.05
C LYS A 16 -23.03 -4.07 23.77
N PHE A 17 -23.91 -4.52 22.88
CA PHE A 17 -23.52 -5.08 21.59
C PHE A 17 -22.77 -4.06 20.73
N LEU A 18 -23.28 -2.82 20.64
CA LEU A 18 -22.60 -1.74 19.90
C LEU A 18 -21.23 -1.39 20.48
N PHE A 19 -21.10 -1.38 21.81
CA PHE A 19 -19.83 -1.12 22.48
C PHE A 19 -18.77 -2.19 22.16
N VAL A 20 -19.16 -3.47 22.19
CA VAL A 20 -18.28 -4.58 21.81
C VAL A 20 -17.89 -4.47 20.33
N PHE A 21 -18.84 -4.16 19.45
CA PHE A 21 -18.56 -3.97 18.02
C PHE A 21 -17.55 -2.84 17.77
N PHE A 22 -17.68 -1.72 18.50
CA PHE A 22 -16.74 -0.61 18.41
C PHE A 22 -15.33 -1.00 18.84
N LEU A 23 -15.17 -1.80 19.90
CA LEU A 23 -13.86 -2.29 20.32
C LEU A 23 -13.21 -3.22 19.28
N MET A 24 -14.00 -4.08 18.63
CA MET A 24 -13.51 -4.96 17.57
C MET A 24 -13.05 -4.21 16.32
N SER A 25 -13.60 -3.02 16.03
CA SER A 25 -13.17 -2.21 14.88
C SER A 25 -11.70 -1.78 14.93
N LYS A 26 -11.10 -1.72 16.13
CA LYS A 26 -9.67 -1.39 16.31
C LYS A 26 -8.72 -2.50 15.91
N LEU A 27 -9.21 -3.73 15.78
CA LEU A 27 -8.43 -4.90 15.34
C LEU A 27 -8.47 -5.08 13.82
N SER A 28 -9.32 -4.32 13.13
CA SER A 28 -9.37 -4.33 11.67
C SER A 28 -8.20 -3.54 11.10
N TYR A 29 -7.36 -4.19 10.30
CA TYR A 29 -6.42 -3.50 9.44
C TYR A 29 -7.20 -2.77 8.34
N SER A 30 -7.03 -1.46 8.24
CA SER A 30 -7.52 -0.70 7.09
C SER A 30 -6.75 -1.13 5.84
N GLN A 31 -7.26 -0.82 4.65
CA GLN A 31 -6.55 -1.01 3.39
C GLN A 31 -5.24 -0.22 3.46
N GLU A 32 -4.15 -0.92 3.76
CA GLU A 32 -2.80 -0.39 3.59
C GLU A 32 -2.65 -0.01 2.12
N ILE A 33 -2.02 1.13 1.87
CA ILE A 33 -1.74 1.69 0.55
C ILE A 33 -1.42 0.57 -0.44
N LEU A 34 -2.16 0.49 -1.55
CA LEU A 34 -1.97 -0.54 -2.58
C LEU A 34 -0.46 -0.71 -2.82
N PRO A 35 0.11 -1.92 -2.67
CA PRO A 35 1.57 -2.13 -2.65
C PRO A 35 2.26 -1.61 -3.91
N VAL A 36 1.49 -1.50 -5.01
CA VAL A 36 1.88 -0.83 -6.25
C VAL A 36 2.38 0.61 -6.02
N TYR A 37 1.73 1.41 -5.18
CA TYR A 37 2.17 2.78 -4.89
C TYR A 37 3.43 2.82 -4.03
N SER A 38 3.62 1.83 -3.15
CA SER A 38 4.84 1.70 -2.36
C SER A 38 6.05 1.50 -3.26
N ASP A 39 5.94 0.68 -4.30
CA ASP A 39 7.03 0.43 -5.27
C ASP A 39 7.39 1.68 -6.09
N TYR A 40 6.40 2.51 -6.45
CA TYR A 40 6.67 3.78 -7.16
C TYR A 40 7.28 4.85 -6.24
N LEU A 41 6.81 4.92 -5.00
CA LEU A 41 7.26 5.90 -3.99
C LEU A 41 8.57 5.52 -3.30
N SER A 42 9.02 4.27 -3.37
CA SER A 42 10.27 3.81 -2.74
C SER A 42 11.45 3.81 -3.71
N ASP A 43 11.20 3.46 -4.98
CA ASP A 43 12.29 3.17 -5.91
C ASP A 43 12.36 4.01 -7.18
N ASN A 44 11.31 4.78 -7.49
CA ASN A 44 11.26 5.60 -8.71
C ASN A 44 10.72 7.02 -8.45
N TYR A 45 11.35 7.76 -7.52
CA TYR A 45 10.98 9.14 -7.18
C TYR A 45 10.87 10.11 -8.38
N TYR A 46 11.62 9.86 -9.45
CA TYR A 46 11.54 10.63 -10.71
C TYR A 46 10.12 10.64 -11.33
N LEU A 47 9.33 9.58 -11.11
CA LEU A 47 7.98 9.48 -11.66
C LEU A 47 6.98 10.38 -10.93
N LEU A 48 7.25 10.76 -9.67
CA LEU A 48 6.42 11.70 -8.92
C LEU A 48 6.79 13.15 -9.19
N HIS A 49 8.08 13.46 -9.15
CA HIS A 49 8.56 14.80 -9.47
C HIS A 49 9.98 14.72 -10.05
N PRO A 50 10.23 15.31 -11.23
CA PRO A 50 11.51 15.14 -11.94
C PRO A 50 12.72 15.67 -11.14
N SER A 51 12.50 16.58 -10.18
CA SER A 51 13.56 17.11 -9.31
C SER A 51 14.00 16.18 -8.18
N MET A 52 13.35 15.02 -8.00
CA MET A 52 13.69 14.02 -6.98
C MET A 52 14.65 12.94 -7.49
N ALA A 53 15.14 13.05 -8.73
CA ALA A 53 16.25 12.24 -9.21
C ALA A 53 17.47 12.47 -8.29
N GLY A 54 17.91 11.43 -7.58
CA GLY A 54 19.01 11.53 -6.60
C GLY A 54 18.57 11.68 -5.13
N ALA A 55 17.28 11.71 -4.81
CA ALA A 55 16.80 11.72 -3.42
C ALA A 55 17.09 10.41 -2.63
N SER A 56 17.58 9.38 -3.31
CA SER A 56 17.98 8.14 -2.66
C SER A 56 19.37 8.28 -2.05
N SER A 57 19.49 7.94 -0.77
CA SER A 57 20.74 7.98 0.00
C SER A 57 21.81 6.97 -0.42
N CYS A 58 21.49 6.05 -1.33
CA CYS A 58 22.35 4.94 -1.72
C CYS A 58 22.50 4.83 -3.23
N THR A 59 23.61 4.22 -3.66
CA THR A 59 23.83 3.86 -5.06
C THR A 59 22.89 2.72 -5.48
N LYS A 60 21.88 3.02 -6.31
CA LYS A 60 20.94 2.07 -6.92
C LYS A 60 21.38 1.66 -8.33
N ILE A 61 21.77 0.40 -8.51
CA ILE A 61 22.03 -0.18 -9.85
C ILE A 61 20.77 -0.97 -10.28
N ARG A 62 20.21 -0.69 -11.46
CA ARG A 62 19.00 -1.33 -12.02
C ARG A 62 19.28 -1.93 -13.39
N LEU A 63 19.22 -3.25 -13.50
CA LEU A 63 19.36 -3.98 -14.76
C LEU A 63 18.03 -4.62 -15.12
N THR A 64 17.45 -4.26 -16.27
CA THR A 64 16.19 -4.80 -16.77
C THR A 64 16.39 -5.29 -18.20
N ALA A 65 16.24 -6.58 -18.45
CA ALA A 65 16.07 -7.10 -19.81
C ALA A 65 14.70 -7.77 -19.90
N ARG A 66 13.89 -7.36 -20.87
CA ARG A 66 12.54 -7.89 -21.08
C ARG A 66 12.25 -7.98 -22.56
N GLN A 67 12.04 -9.19 -23.04
CA GLN A 67 11.44 -9.43 -24.36
C GLN A 67 9.92 -9.52 -24.19
N GLN A 68 9.16 -8.78 -25.01
CA GLN A 68 7.71 -8.96 -25.10
C GLN A 68 7.37 -9.62 -26.45
N TRP A 69 6.16 -10.20 -26.59
CA TRP A 69 5.67 -10.83 -27.83
C TRP A 69 6.57 -11.97 -28.34
N PHE A 70 6.64 -13.07 -27.58
CA PHE A 70 7.41 -14.25 -27.98
C PHE A 70 6.86 -14.87 -29.26
N GLY A 71 7.73 -15.14 -30.24
CA GLY A 71 7.36 -15.75 -31.52
C GLY A 71 7.02 -14.78 -32.65
N GLN A 72 7.08 -13.46 -32.40
CA GLN A 72 6.91 -12.43 -33.43
C GLN A 72 8.28 -11.90 -33.87
N ASP A 73 8.56 -11.93 -35.18
CA ASP A 73 9.75 -11.30 -35.75
C ASP A 73 9.73 -9.78 -35.50
N LYS A 74 10.87 -9.23 -35.04
CA LYS A 74 11.05 -7.81 -34.65
C LYS A 74 10.20 -7.35 -33.45
N ALA A 75 9.85 -8.26 -32.55
CA ALA A 75 9.13 -7.92 -31.33
C ALA A 75 9.88 -6.91 -30.44
N PRO A 76 9.17 -6.00 -29.76
CA PRO A 76 9.78 -5.00 -28.89
C PRO A 76 10.53 -5.66 -27.73
N ALA A 77 11.81 -5.29 -27.61
CA ALA A 77 12.71 -5.71 -26.55
C ALA A 77 13.09 -4.49 -25.71
N LEU A 78 12.89 -4.58 -24.40
CA LEU A 78 13.35 -3.58 -23.44
C LEU A 78 14.67 -4.09 -22.84
N GLN A 79 15.77 -3.42 -23.17
CA GLN A 79 17.04 -3.59 -22.46
C GLN A 79 17.29 -2.31 -21.67
N THR A 80 17.62 -2.43 -20.40
CA THR A 80 17.86 -1.33 -19.50
C THR A 80 19.00 -1.73 -18.58
N PHE A 81 19.99 -0.86 -18.50
CA PHE A 81 21.04 -0.92 -17.51
C PHE A 81 21.07 0.47 -16.89
N SER A 82 21.02 0.57 -15.59
CA SER A 82 20.83 1.81 -14.85
C SER A 82 21.73 1.77 -13.63
N ILE A 83 22.35 2.92 -13.33
CA ILE A 83 23.13 3.16 -12.13
C ILE A 83 22.64 4.52 -11.62
N ASN A 84 22.32 4.60 -10.34
CA ASN A 84 21.98 5.79 -9.59
C ASN A 84 22.87 5.76 -8.36
N GLY A 85 23.23 6.89 -7.79
CA GLY A 85 23.84 6.94 -6.47
C GLY A 85 24.19 8.33 -6.02
N MET A 86 24.54 8.45 -4.76
CA MET A 86 25.13 9.65 -4.20
C MET A 86 26.46 9.24 -3.56
N ALA A 87 27.58 9.66 -4.18
CA ALA A 87 28.85 9.67 -3.47
C ALA A 87 28.74 10.78 -2.41
N GLY A 88 29.11 10.45 -1.17
CA GLY A 88 28.88 11.29 0.01
C GLY A 88 29.29 12.75 -0.15
#